data_AF-A0A6J2AJT4-F1
#
_entry.id   AF-A0A6J2AJT4-F1
#
_cell.length_a   1.000
_cell.length_b   1.000
_cell.length_c   1.000
_cell.angle_alpha   90.00
_cell.angle_beta   90.00
_cell.angle_gamma   90.00
#
_symmetry.space_group_name_H-M   'P 1'
#
loop_
_entity.id
_entity.type
_entity.pdbx_description
1 polymer ?
#
loop_
_entity_poly.entity_id
_entity_poly.type
_entity_poly.pdbx_seq_one_letter_code
_entity_poly.pdbx_strand_id
1 'polypeptide(L)'
;MFTLPQKESKAPTTCPGPASTQDLDSNHGDGLERECSRKPDWKLPEFCGVGDPTATASSDSSHLSSRGSIIKWFWDSAEEGYRTYHMDEYDEDKNPSGIINMGTSENKLCFDLLSRRLSQSDMLRVEPSLLQYPDWRGHLFLREEVARFLSFYCKSPAPLKPENVVVLNGCASLFSALATVLCEVGEAFLIPAPYYGAITQHVYLYGGVRLVCVYLDSEVTRLDTRPFQLTVEKLEMALQRANFEGVKVKGLILINPQNPLGDIYSPGELRDYLEFAKRHKLHVMVDEVYMLSVFEKSAGYHSVLSLEGLPDPQRTHVMWATSKDFGMSGLRFGTLYTENRDVATAVASLCRYHGLSGLVQYQMAQLLRDRDWINQVYLPENHARLKAAHTYVAGELRALGIPFLGRGAGFFIWVDLRKYLPEATFKEEMLLWRRFLDNKVLLSCGKAFQCKEPGWFRLVFSDKAHRLCLGMQRVRQVLEGKSQVPDDPASCQSQESGNQRSGGETPPAVL
;
A
#
# COMPACT_ATOMS: atom_id res chain seq x y z
N MET A 1 23.57 43.20 -19.64
CA MET A 1 23.72 43.05 -21.11
C MET A 1 23.91 41.58 -21.42
N PHE A 2 22.89 40.91 -21.94
CA PHE A 2 23.00 39.88 -22.98
C PHE A 2 21.59 39.72 -23.57
N THR A 3 21.55 39.73 -24.89
CA THR A 3 20.43 40.03 -25.78
C THR A 3 19.59 38.80 -26.12
N LEU A 4 18.27 38.96 -26.07
CA LEU A 4 17.25 38.07 -26.66
C LEU A 4 17.11 38.32 -28.17
N PRO A 5 16.63 37.33 -28.96
CA PRO A 5 15.98 37.61 -30.24
C PRO A 5 14.45 37.46 -30.15
N GLN A 6 13.73 38.56 -30.42
CA GLN A 6 12.44 38.60 -31.14
C GLN A 6 12.77 38.63 -32.66
N LYS A 7 11.93 38.37 -33.67
CA LYS A 7 10.49 38.09 -33.92
C LYS A 7 10.48 37.49 -35.36
N GLU A 8 9.43 36.82 -35.85
CA GLU A 8 8.43 37.50 -36.68
C GLU A 8 7.17 36.66 -36.93
N SER A 9 6.07 37.39 -36.97
CA SER A 9 4.68 37.00 -37.18
C SER A 9 4.20 37.39 -38.58
N LYS A 10 3.35 36.57 -39.21
CA LYS A 10 2.35 37.04 -40.18
C LYS A 10 1.05 36.23 -40.07
N ALA A 11 -0.06 36.95 -40.09
CA ALA A 11 -1.46 36.52 -40.23
C ALA A 11 -2.18 37.67 -41.01
N PRO A 12 -3.48 37.59 -41.37
CA PRO A 12 -4.36 36.45 -41.71
C PRO A 12 -5.13 36.70 -43.04
N THR A 13 -5.85 35.71 -43.57
CA THR A 13 -6.96 35.99 -44.51
C THR A 13 -8.10 34.95 -44.48
N THR A 14 -9.21 35.39 -43.87
CA THR A 14 -10.63 35.28 -44.28
C THR A 14 -11.28 33.95 -44.69
N CYS A 15 -12.34 33.60 -43.95
CA CYS A 15 -13.49 32.75 -44.35
C CYS A 15 -14.36 33.42 -45.44
N PRO A 16 -15.25 32.65 -46.08
CA PRO A 16 -16.68 32.92 -45.89
C PRO A 16 -17.52 31.65 -45.65
N GLY A 17 -18.63 31.82 -44.91
CA GLY A 17 -19.70 30.83 -44.78
C GLY A 17 -20.79 30.98 -45.87
N PRO A 18 -22.04 30.59 -45.60
CA PRO A 18 -22.61 29.32 -46.07
C PRO A 18 -23.76 29.51 -47.07
N ALA A 19 -24.15 28.44 -47.78
CA ALA A 19 -25.41 28.39 -48.53
C ALA A 19 -26.10 27.03 -48.39
N SER A 20 -27.35 27.13 -47.93
CA SER A 20 -28.41 26.15 -47.80
C SER A 20 -29.06 25.79 -49.14
N THR A 21 -29.63 24.57 -49.21
CA THR A 21 -30.92 24.18 -49.84
C THR A 21 -31.11 22.68 -49.56
N GLN A 22 -32.14 22.23 -48.83
CA GLN A 22 -33.51 21.92 -49.31
C GLN A 22 -33.46 21.02 -50.58
N ASP A 23 -34.11 19.86 -50.68
CA ASP A 23 -35.39 19.46 -50.11
C ASP A 23 -35.72 17.98 -50.47
N LEU A 24 -36.65 17.43 -49.69
CA LEU A 24 -37.77 16.52 -50.04
C LEU A 24 -37.58 15.05 -50.48
N ASP A 25 -38.30 14.21 -49.71
CA ASP A 25 -39.24 13.14 -50.14
C ASP A 25 -38.71 11.85 -50.79
N SER A 26 -39.28 10.66 -50.62
CA SER A 26 -40.36 10.15 -49.77
C SER A 26 -40.40 8.60 -49.93
N ASN A 27 -40.97 7.93 -48.92
CA ASN A 27 -41.80 6.72 -48.98
C ASN A 27 -41.35 5.36 -49.59
N HIS A 28 -41.53 4.35 -48.72
CA HIS A 28 -42.24 3.07 -48.91
C HIS A 28 -41.47 1.81 -49.36
N GLY A 29 -41.69 0.74 -48.60
CA GLY A 29 -41.99 -0.59 -49.16
C GLY A 29 -41.18 -1.78 -48.64
N ASP A 30 -41.73 -2.46 -47.64
CA ASP A 30 -41.75 -3.92 -47.39
C ASP A 30 -40.60 -4.86 -47.80
N GLY A 31 -40.23 -5.72 -46.82
CA GLY A 31 -40.33 -7.16 -47.07
C GLY A 31 -39.07 -8.02 -46.88
N LEU A 32 -39.17 -8.93 -45.90
CA LEU A 32 -38.60 -10.28 -45.85
C LEU A 32 -37.17 -10.50 -45.31
N GLU A 33 -37.16 -11.00 -44.06
CA GLU A 33 -36.39 -12.12 -43.51
C GLU A 33 -35.08 -12.54 -44.22
N ARG A 34 -33.97 -12.48 -43.47
CA ARG A 34 -33.08 -13.63 -43.28
C ARG A 34 -32.11 -13.42 -42.11
N GLU A 35 -31.95 -14.50 -41.36
CA GLU A 35 -31.00 -14.73 -40.27
C GLU A 35 -29.60 -14.16 -40.55
N CYS A 36 -29.00 -13.51 -39.55
CA CYS A 36 -27.55 -13.49 -39.46
C CYS A 36 -27.05 -13.43 -38.02
N SER A 37 -26.44 -14.54 -37.62
CA SER A 37 -25.32 -14.71 -36.68
C SER A 37 -25.41 -14.06 -35.30
N ARG A 38 -25.59 -14.96 -34.32
CA ARG A 38 -25.08 -14.87 -32.95
C ARG A 38 -23.70 -14.19 -32.94
N LYS A 39 -23.64 -12.98 -32.38
CA LYS A 39 -22.36 -12.36 -31.98
C LYS A 39 -21.82 -13.16 -30.78
N PRO A 40 -20.55 -13.58 -30.79
CA PRO A 40 -19.96 -14.23 -29.64
C PRO A 40 -19.87 -13.22 -28.48
N ASP A 41 -20.34 -13.63 -27.30
CA ASP A 41 -20.19 -12.89 -26.04
C ASP A 41 -18.70 -12.67 -25.77
N TRP A 42 -18.20 -11.46 -26.05
CA TRP A 42 -16.84 -11.07 -25.74
C TRP A 42 -16.77 -10.78 -24.23
N LYS A 43 -16.30 -11.75 -23.45
CA LYS A 43 -15.94 -11.49 -22.04
C LYS A 43 -14.83 -10.43 -22.02
N LEU A 44 -15.09 -9.33 -21.33
CA LEU A 44 -14.10 -8.30 -21.03
C LEU A 44 -12.90 -8.92 -20.27
N PRO A 45 -11.68 -8.37 -20.43
CA PRO A 45 -10.50 -8.80 -19.69
C PRO A 45 -10.78 -8.88 -18.17
N GLU A 46 -10.26 -9.90 -17.47
CA GLU A 46 -10.34 -9.99 -16.01
C GLU A 46 -9.40 -8.95 -15.36
N PHE A 47 -9.80 -7.68 -15.37
CA PHE A 47 -9.12 -6.59 -14.67
C PHE A 47 -9.26 -6.73 -13.14
N CYS A 48 -8.22 -6.39 -12.39
CA CYS A 48 -8.31 -6.39 -10.94
C CYS A 48 -9.25 -5.29 -10.42
N GLY A 49 -10.08 -5.64 -9.44
CA GLY A 49 -10.47 -4.73 -8.36
C GLY A 49 -11.45 -3.61 -8.62
N VAL A 50 -12.00 -3.49 -9.82
CA VAL A 50 -13.27 -2.79 -10.01
C VAL A 50 -13.93 -3.45 -11.22
N GLY A 51 -15.12 -4.05 -11.05
CA GLY A 51 -16.02 -4.15 -12.20
C GLY A 51 -16.12 -2.76 -12.82
N ASP A 52 -16.26 -2.65 -14.15
CA ASP A 52 -16.16 -1.38 -14.87
C ASP A 52 -16.69 -0.21 -14.02
N PRO A 53 -15.84 0.71 -13.51
CA PRO A 53 -16.28 1.76 -12.59
C PRO A 53 -17.40 2.62 -13.17
N THR A 54 -17.56 2.58 -14.50
CA THR A 54 -18.66 3.21 -15.24
C THR A 54 -20.00 2.47 -15.05
N ALA A 55 -19.99 1.16 -14.80
CA ALA A 55 -21.18 0.33 -14.62
C ALA A 55 -21.82 0.46 -13.22
N THR A 56 -21.04 0.81 -12.19
CA THR A 56 -21.54 1.04 -10.81
C THR A 56 -21.95 2.48 -10.54
N ALA A 57 -21.66 3.42 -11.43
CA ALA A 57 -22.00 4.83 -11.28
C ALA A 57 -23.45 5.12 -11.68
N SER A 58 -24.44 4.55 -10.98
CA SER A 58 -25.86 4.80 -11.24
C SER A 58 -26.41 6.07 -10.58
N SER A 59 -25.56 7.05 -10.28
CA SER A 59 -25.99 8.35 -9.75
C SER A 59 -25.31 9.48 -10.53
N ASP A 60 -25.97 9.90 -11.60
CA ASP A 60 -25.68 11.14 -12.32
C ASP A 60 -25.97 12.33 -11.40
N SER A 61 -25.03 12.63 -10.50
CA SER A 61 -24.97 13.97 -9.94
C SER A 61 -24.66 14.91 -11.10
N SER A 62 -25.63 15.73 -11.50
CA SER A 62 -25.46 16.75 -12.56
C SER A 62 -24.36 17.77 -12.27
N HIS A 63 -23.80 17.75 -11.07
CA HIS A 63 -22.75 18.64 -10.60
C HIS A 63 -21.33 18.07 -10.75
N LEU A 64 -21.18 16.78 -11.09
CA LEU A 64 -19.88 16.13 -11.21
C LEU A 64 -19.61 15.72 -12.66
N SER A 65 -18.34 15.84 -13.08
CA SER A 65 -17.88 15.15 -14.28
C SER A 65 -17.96 13.63 -14.07
N SER A 66 -17.97 12.85 -15.15
CA SER A 66 -17.95 11.38 -15.06
C SER A 66 -16.79 10.86 -14.20
N ARG A 67 -15.60 11.49 -14.28
CA ARG A 67 -14.46 11.18 -13.40
C ARG A 67 -14.74 11.52 -11.94
N GLY A 68 -15.37 12.67 -11.67
CA GLY A 68 -15.77 13.07 -10.33
C GLY A 68 -16.79 12.10 -9.73
N SER A 69 -17.75 11.63 -10.53
CA SER A 69 -18.70 10.59 -10.11
C SER A 69 -18.01 9.28 -9.79
N ILE A 70 -17.04 8.85 -10.60
CA ILE A 70 -16.24 7.65 -10.32
C ILE A 70 -15.44 7.83 -9.02
N ILE A 71 -14.72 8.94 -8.85
CA ILE A 71 -13.95 9.24 -7.62
C ILE A 71 -14.84 9.17 -6.38
N LYS A 72 -16.05 9.72 -6.45
CA LYS A 72 -17.02 9.70 -5.34
C LYS A 72 -17.42 8.28 -4.92
N TRP A 73 -17.51 7.35 -5.87
CA TRP A 73 -17.99 5.99 -5.63
C TRP A 73 -16.87 4.95 -5.63
N PHE A 74 -15.61 5.36 -5.76
CA PHE A 74 -14.45 4.46 -5.75
C PHE A 74 -14.11 4.03 -4.32
N TRP A 75 -15.08 3.47 -3.60
CA TRP A 75 -14.94 3.01 -2.23
C TRP A 75 -15.26 1.52 -2.19
N ASP A 76 -14.38 0.73 -1.56
CA ASP A 76 -14.57 -0.69 -1.33
C ASP A 76 -14.88 -0.96 0.15
N SER A 77 -14.89 -2.22 0.56
CA SER A 77 -15.09 -2.60 1.96
C SER A 77 -14.01 -2.07 2.90
N ALA A 78 -12.80 -1.80 2.40
CA ALA A 78 -11.74 -1.20 3.21
C ALA A 78 -12.08 0.25 3.56
N GLU A 79 -12.59 1.03 2.61
CA GLU A 79 -13.04 2.40 2.85
C GLU A 79 -14.29 2.45 3.75
N GLU A 80 -15.26 1.53 3.55
CA GLU A 80 -16.43 1.41 4.44
C GLU A 80 -16.01 1.13 5.89
N GLY A 81 -15.12 0.15 6.09
CA GLY A 81 -14.58 -0.17 7.41
C GLY A 81 -13.84 0.99 8.04
N TYR A 82 -12.99 1.67 7.26
CA TYR A 82 -12.19 2.80 7.74
C TYR A 82 -13.05 3.98 8.19
N ARG A 83 -14.10 4.32 7.42
CA ARG A 83 -15.05 5.38 7.77
C ARG A 83 -15.88 5.01 9.00
N THR A 84 -16.33 3.76 9.08
CA THR A 84 -17.08 3.27 10.25
C THR A 84 -16.23 3.35 11.51
N TYR A 85 -14.96 2.96 11.43
CA TYR A 85 -14.00 3.12 12.53
C TYR A 85 -13.86 4.58 12.97
N HIS A 86 -13.70 5.54 12.04
CA HIS A 86 -13.56 6.96 12.41
C HIS A 86 -14.80 7.55 13.08
N MET A 87 -15.99 7.00 12.80
CA MET A 87 -17.23 7.44 13.45
C MET A 87 -17.41 6.87 14.86
N ASP A 88 -16.69 5.82 15.21
CA ASP A 88 -16.83 5.09 16.47
C ASP A 88 -15.48 4.55 16.93
N GLU A 89 -14.47 5.42 16.99
CA GLU A 89 -13.09 5.04 17.33
C GLU A 89 -13.01 4.61 18.79
N TYR A 90 -12.34 3.49 19.05
CA TYR A 90 -11.98 3.11 20.42
C TYR A 90 -11.00 4.11 21.04
N ASP A 91 -11.35 4.61 22.21
CA ASP A 91 -10.50 5.41 23.08
C ASP A 91 -10.70 4.93 24.52
N GLU A 92 -9.61 4.75 25.25
CA GLU A 92 -9.65 4.16 26.60
C GLU A 92 -10.53 4.96 27.56
N ASP A 93 -10.56 6.28 27.40
CA ASP A 93 -11.23 7.20 28.32
C ASP A 93 -12.56 7.72 27.74
N LYS A 94 -12.59 8.00 26.44
CA LYS A 94 -13.72 8.68 25.77
C LYS A 94 -14.72 7.71 25.13
N ASN A 95 -14.25 6.55 24.65
CA ASN A 95 -15.11 5.58 23.96
C ASN A 95 -14.58 4.14 24.13
N PRO A 96 -14.66 3.55 25.33
CA PRO A 96 -14.14 2.20 25.58
C PRO A 96 -14.95 1.11 24.85
N SER A 97 -16.15 1.43 24.37
CA SER A 97 -16.98 0.57 23.52
C SER A 97 -16.69 0.68 22.03
N GLY A 98 -15.84 1.63 21.61
CA GLY A 98 -15.55 1.90 20.20
C GLY A 98 -14.80 0.76 19.51
N ILE A 99 -14.64 0.90 18.20
CA ILE A 99 -14.02 -0.07 17.31
C ILE A 99 -12.50 -0.09 17.50
N ILE A 100 -11.97 -1.27 17.83
CA ILE A 100 -10.52 -1.53 17.80
C ILE A 100 -10.09 -1.73 16.35
N ASN A 101 -9.17 -0.90 15.86
CA ASN A 101 -8.69 -0.98 14.49
C ASN A 101 -7.49 -1.92 14.36
N MET A 102 -7.74 -3.13 13.85
CA MET A 102 -6.72 -4.11 13.44
C MET A 102 -6.72 -4.31 11.91
N GLY A 103 -7.32 -3.37 11.16
CA GLY A 103 -7.43 -3.43 9.70
C GLY A 103 -6.48 -2.47 9.01
N THR A 104 -6.28 -1.27 9.55
CA THR A 104 -5.42 -0.25 8.94
C THR A 104 -3.94 -0.53 9.24
N SER A 105 -3.14 -0.62 8.18
CA SER A 105 -1.70 -0.84 8.29
C SER A 105 -0.98 0.43 8.79
N GLU A 106 -0.98 0.64 10.10
CA GLU A 106 -0.21 1.68 10.80
C GLU A 106 0.62 1.13 11.96
N ASN A 107 1.88 1.56 12.06
CA ASN A 107 2.76 1.17 13.16
C ASN A 107 2.73 2.20 14.29
N LYS A 108 1.91 1.93 15.31
CA LYS A 108 1.72 2.82 16.48
C LYS A 108 2.63 2.48 17.65
N LEU A 109 3.46 1.43 17.51
CA LEU A 109 4.22 0.87 18.63
C LEU A 109 5.30 1.79 19.17
N CYS A 110 5.82 2.73 18.37
CA CYS A 110 6.94 3.60 18.75
C CYS A 110 6.60 5.09 18.73
N PHE A 111 5.32 5.46 18.89
CA PHE A 111 4.90 6.87 18.91
C PHE A 111 5.55 7.66 20.05
N ASP A 112 5.80 7.05 21.20
CA ASP A 112 6.56 7.65 22.30
C ASP A 112 7.98 8.10 21.87
N LEU A 113 8.71 7.26 21.14
CA LEU A 113 10.04 7.58 20.64
C LEU A 113 9.99 8.66 19.55
N LEU A 114 9.05 8.54 18.62
CA LEU A 114 8.89 9.46 17.50
C LEU A 114 8.44 10.83 17.96
N SER A 115 7.42 10.91 18.82
CA SER A 115 6.97 12.17 19.41
C SER A 115 8.11 12.89 20.13
N ARG A 116 8.95 12.15 20.87
CA ARG A 116 10.15 12.73 21.51
C ARG A 116 11.15 13.24 20.49
N ARG A 117 11.49 12.45 19.46
CA ARG A 117 12.46 12.85 18.42
C ARG A 117 11.97 14.07 17.64
N LEU A 118 10.74 14.02 17.13
CA LEU A 118 10.14 15.07 16.29
C LEU A 118 9.94 16.40 17.04
N SER A 119 9.90 16.38 18.38
CA SER A 119 9.76 17.58 19.21
C SER A 119 11.10 18.24 19.58
N GLN A 120 12.24 17.70 19.14
CA GLN A 120 13.55 18.27 19.44
C GLN A 120 13.81 19.56 18.64
N SER A 121 14.59 20.47 19.21
CA SER A 121 14.83 21.80 18.64
C SER A 121 15.54 21.79 17.28
N ASP A 122 16.34 20.76 17.00
CA ASP A 122 16.98 20.56 15.69
C ASP A 122 15.95 20.22 14.61
N MET A 123 14.83 19.59 14.96
CA MET A 123 13.76 19.23 14.03
C MET A 123 12.87 20.42 13.66
N LEU A 124 12.74 21.40 14.56
CA LEU A 124 11.71 22.44 14.50
C LEU A 124 12.22 23.78 13.96
N ARG A 125 13.35 23.80 13.22
CA ARG A 125 13.91 25.03 12.67
C ARG A 125 13.11 25.55 11.48
N VAL A 126 12.92 26.87 11.45
CA VAL A 126 12.26 27.59 10.36
C VAL A 126 13.25 28.61 9.80
N GLU A 127 13.83 28.29 8.64
CA GLU A 127 14.71 29.19 7.90
C GLU A 127 13.95 29.83 6.72
N PRO A 128 14.19 31.11 6.37
CA PRO A 128 13.47 31.77 5.28
C PRO A 128 13.49 31.03 3.94
N SER A 129 14.57 30.29 3.64
CA SER A 129 14.69 29.47 2.43
C SER A 129 13.73 28.28 2.38
N LEU A 130 13.28 27.78 3.53
CA LEU A 130 12.29 26.69 3.64
C LEU A 130 10.86 27.16 3.34
N LEU A 131 10.64 28.48 3.32
CA LEU A 131 9.35 29.10 2.99
C LEU A 131 9.21 29.38 1.48
N GLN A 132 10.26 29.14 0.70
CA GLN A 132 10.29 29.35 -0.75
C GLN A 132 10.04 28.04 -1.50
N TYR A 133 9.71 28.14 -2.79
CA TYR A 133 9.58 26.96 -3.63
C TYR A 133 10.94 26.26 -3.78
N PRO A 134 11.02 24.94 -3.51
CA PRO A 134 12.24 24.17 -3.75
C PRO A 134 12.41 23.85 -5.23
N ASP A 135 13.55 23.23 -5.57
CA ASP A 135 13.62 22.34 -6.73
C ASP A 135 12.44 21.37 -6.67
N TRP A 136 11.72 21.20 -7.78
CA TRP A 136 10.54 20.35 -7.83
C TRP A 136 10.84 18.90 -7.48
N ARG A 137 12.09 18.43 -7.62
CA ARG A 137 12.48 17.09 -7.11
C ARG A 137 12.53 16.99 -5.58
N GLY A 138 12.49 18.12 -4.88
CA GLY A 138 12.79 18.26 -3.46
C GLY A 138 14.10 19.01 -3.23
N HIS A 139 14.25 19.63 -2.06
CA HIS A 139 15.47 20.32 -1.66
C HIS A 139 16.69 19.39 -1.78
N LEU A 140 17.80 19.93 -2.29
CA LEU A 140 19.03 19.15 -2.47
C LEU A 140 19.51 18.51 -1.16
N PHE A 141 19.50 19.24 -0.05
CA PHE A 141 19.92 18.71 1.26
C PHE A 141 19.12 17.47 1.65
N LEU A 142 17.83 17.41 1.32
CA LEU A 142 16.98 16.26 1.62
C LEU A 142 17.30 15.11 0.67
N ARG A 143 17.43 15.39 -0.63
CA ARG A 143 17.76 14.36 -1.63
C ARG A 143 19.10 13.69 -1.34
N GLU A 144 20.07 14.45 -0.86
CA GLU A 144 21.34 13.91 -0.36
C GLU A 144 21.16 12.98 0.82
N GLU A 145 20.40 13.37 1.84
CA GLU A 145 20.15 12.50 2.99
C GLU A 145 19.36 11.25 2.59
N VAL A 146 18.39 11.34 1.68
CA VAL A 146 17.67 10.17 1.15
C VAL A 146 18.62 9.23 0.41
N ALA A 147 19.50 9.76 -0.45
CA ALA A 147 20.46 8.95 -1.19
C ALA A 147 21.42 8.22 -0.24
N ARG A 148 21.97 8.91 0.78
CA ARG A 148 22.78 8.27 1.84
C ARG A 148 21.95 7.28 2.65
N PHE A 149 20.69 7.61 2.91
CA PHE A 149 19.76 6.80 3.68
C PHE A 149 19.58 5.43 3.04
N LEU A 150 19.17 5.44 1.78
CA LEU A 150 18.90 4.26 0.97
C LEU A 150 20.19 3.50 0.66
N SER A 151 21.30 4.16 0.34
CA SER A 151 22.59 3.48 0.09
C SER A 151 22.96 2.53 1.24
N PHE A 152 22.81 2.99 2.48
CA PHE A 152 23.15 2.22 3.67
C PHE A 152 22.11 1.14 3.98
N TYR A 153 20.81 1.49 4.09
CA TYR A 153 19.79 0.54 4.54
C TYR A 153 19.39 -0.48 3.47
N CYS A 154 19.39 -0.07 2.20
CA CYS A 154 19.24 -1.01 1.09
C CYS A 154 20.52 -1.80 0.82
N LYS A 155 21.64 -1.49 1.51
CA LYS A 155 22.96 -2.11 1.28
C LYS A 155 23.36 -2.05 -0.21
N SER A 156 23.22 -0.88 -0.81
CA SER A 156 23.55 -0.72 -2.22
C SER A 156 25.05 -0.91 -2.44
N PRO A 157 25.48 -1.63 -3.50
CA PRO A 157 26.90 -1.90 -3.76
C PRO A 157 27.70 -0.63 -4.08
N ALA A 158 27.03 0.45 -4.48
CA ALA A 158 27.63 1.75 -4.71
C ALA A 158 26.77 2.87 -4.09
N PRO A 159 27.36 4.03 -3.74
CA PRO A 159 26.59 5.17 -3.28
C PRO A 159 25.54 5.61 -4.30
N LEU A 160 24.28 5.66 -3.88
CA LEU A 160 23.17 6.16 -4.66
C LEU A 160 23.30 7.68 -4.83
N LYS A 161 22.79 8.18 -5.95
CA LYS A 161 22.98 9.59 -6.35
C LYS A 161 21.75 10.45 -6.03
N PRO A 162 21.91 11.62 -5.40
CA PRO A 162 20.80 12.51 -5.09
C PRO A 162 20.09 13.08 -6.33
N GLU A 163 20.74 13.10 -7.50
CA GLU A 163 20.09 13.50 -8.76
C GLU A 163 19.00 12.51 -9.23
N ASN A 164 19.09 11.25 -8.78
CA ASN A 164 18.15 10.16 -9.08
C ASN A 164 17.00 10.07 -8.07
N VAL A 165 16.96 10.97 -7.08
CA VAL A 165 15.92 11.02 -6.04
C VAL A 165 14.87 12.07 -6.39
N VAL A 166 13.60 11.69 -6.30
CA VAL A 166 12.43 12.58 -6.36
C VAL A 166 11.57 12.35 -5.12
N VAL A 167 11.12 13.43 -4.48
CA VAL A 167 10.30 13.35 -3.26
C VAL A 167 8.88 13.84 -3.54
N LEU A 168 7.88 13.03 -3.19
CA LEU A 168 6.45 13.36 -3.26
C LEU A 168 5.76 13.17 -1.91
N ASN A 169 4.50 13.58 -1.84
CA ASN A 169 3.65 13.51 -0.66
C ASN A 169 3.12 12.09 -0.34
N GLY A 170 4.03 11.09 -0.35
CA GLY A 170 3.80 9.68 0.01
C GLY A 170 3.71 8.73 -1.18
N CYS A 171 3.80 7.41 -0.93
CA CYS A 171 3.78 6.38 -1.98
C CYS A 171 2.51 6.38 -2.85
N ALA A 172 1.36 6.77 -2.30
CA ALA A 172 0.13 6.92 -3.08
C ALA A 172 0.32 7.86 -4.28
N SER A 173 0.93 9.02 -4.05
CA SER A 173 1.21 9.99 -5.11
C SER A 173 2.35 9.57 -6.03
N LEU A 174 3.30 8.77 -5.54
CA LEU A 174 4.31 8.14 -6.40
C LEU A 174 3.68 7.14 -7.38
N PHE A 175 2.77 6.28 -6.91
CA PHE A 175 2.01 5.38 -7.79
C PHE A 175 1.20 6.16 -8.82
N SER A 176 0.48 7.19 -8.41
CA SER A 176 -0.28 8.05 -9.34
C SER A 176 0.63 8.73 -10.37
N ALA A 177 1.73 9.32 -9.93
CA ALA A 177 2.66 10.03 -10.82
C ALA A 177 3.35 9.07 -11.80
N LEU A 178 3.85 7.93 -11.33
CA LEU A 178 4.48 6.93 -12.20
C LEU A 178 3.47 6.33 -13.19
N ALA A 179 2.25 6.04 -12.77
CA ALA A 179 1.21 5.58 -13.67
C ALA A 179 0.93 6.59 -14.78
N THR A 180 0.77 7.86 -14.45
CA THR A 180 0.56 8.94 -15.43
C THR A 180 1.76 9.16 -16.35
N VAL A 181 2.99 8.96 -15.88
CA VAL A 181 4.21 9.18 -16.67
C VAL A 181 4.54 8.00 -17.58
N LEU A 182 4.24 6.77 -17.15
CA LEU A 182 4.71 5.54 -17.82
C LEU A 182 3.68 4.88 -18.74
N CYS A 183 2.40 5.26 -18.61
CA CYS A 183 1.28 4.65 -19.31
C CYS A 183 0.37 5.68 -19.98
N GLU A 184 -0.22 5.25 -21.09
CA GLU A 184 -1.41 5.88 -21.65
C GLU A 184 -2.69 5.40 -20.93
N VAL A 185 -3.77 6.17 -21.08
CA VAL A 185 -5.09 5.79 -20.55
C VAL A 185 -5.52 4.43 -21.13
N GLY A 186 -5.95 3.52 -20.27
CA GLY A 186 -6.38 2.17 -20.65
C GLY A 186 -5.25 1.13 -20.75
N GLU A 187 -3.98 1.55 -20.73
CA GLU A 187 -2.86 0.62 -20.53
C GLU A 187 -2.83 0.10 -19.08
N ALA A 188 -2.02 -0.93 -18.83
CA ALA A 188 -2.04 -1.63 -17.54
C ALA A 188 -0.65 -1.97 -16.96
N PHE A 189 -0.63 -2.20 -15.65
CA PHE A 189 0.49 -2.85 -14.95
C PHE A 189 0.11 -4.26 -14.49
N LEU A 190 1.06 -5.19 -14.55
CA LEU A 190 0.97 -6.46 -13.84
C LEU A 190 1.17 -6.24 -12.34
N ILE A 191 0.41 -6.96 -11.52
CA ILE A 191 0.60 -6.97 -10.07
C ILE A 191 0.26 -8.35 -9.48
N PRO A 192 1.11 -8.94 -8.63
CA PRO A 192 0.79 -10.18 -7.92
C PRO A 192 -0.36 -9.99 -6.94
N ALA A 193 -1.35 -10.90 -6.94
CA ALA A 193 -2.51 -10.84 -6.06
C ALA A 193 -2.53 -12.04 -5.08
N PRO A 194 -2.74 -11.82 -3.76
CA PRO A 194 -3.30 -10.61 -3.16
C PRO A 194 -2.28 -9.45 -3.03
N TYR A 195 -2.73 -8.19 -3.13
CA TYR A 195 -1.91 -6.99 -2.95
C TYR A 195 -2.67 -5.90 -2.19
N TYR A 196 -1.97 -4.84 -1.77
CA TYR A 196 -2.60 -3.66 -1.17
C TYR A 196 -3.62 -2.98 -2.12
N GLY A 197 -4.91 -3.25 -1.93
CA GLY A 197 -5.98 -2.89 -2.87
C GLY A 197 -6.06 -1.42 -3.27
N ALA A 198 -5.64 -0.49 -2.42
CA ALA A 198 -5.65 0.94 -2.77
C ALA A 198 -4.68 1.30 -3.91
N ILE A 199 -3.73 0.43 -4.28
CA ILE A 199 -2.89 0.65 -5.48
C ILE A 199 -3.77 0.78 -6.73
N THR A 200 -4.88 0.04 -6.81
CA THR A 200 -5.87 0.16 -7.89
C THR A 200 -6.38 1.60 -8.01
N GLN A 201 -6.74 2.22 -6.89
CA GLN A 201 -7.14 3.62 -6.85
C GLN A 201 -6.02 4.55 -7.29
N HIS A 202 -4.81 4.34 -6.74
CA HIS A 202 -3.69 5.22 -6.98
C HIS A 202 -3.32 5.32 -8.46
N VAL A 203 -3.32 4.20 -9.20
CA VAL A 203 -2.97 4.19 -10.62
C VAL A 203 -4.15 4.60 -11.52
N TYR A 204 -5.39 4.31 -11.10
CA TYR A 204 -6.57 4.57 -11.92
C TYR A 204 -7.08 6.01 -11.84
N LEU A 205 -7.24 6.58 -10.63
CA LEU A 205 -7.97 7.84 -10.45
C LEU A 205 -7.31 9.03 -11.16
N TYR A 206 -5.98 9.03 -11.21
CA TYR A 206 -5.21 10.09 -11.85
C TYR A 206 -4.75 9.73 -13.27
N GLY A 207 -4.24 8.52 -13.48
CA GLY A 207 -3.65 8.08 -14.76
C GLY A 207 -4.60 7.32 -15.69
N GLY A 208 -5.77 6.89 -15.23
CA GLY A 208 -6.67 6.02 -16.02
C GLY A 208 -6.04 4.65 -16.33
N VAL A 209 -5.04 4.24 -15.55
CA VAL A 209 -4.27 3.00 -15.74
C VAL A 209 -4.96 1.86 -15.01
N ARG A 210 -4.97 0.67 -15.62
CA ARG A 210 -5.57 -0.54 -15.07
C ARG A 210 -4.53 -1.47 -14.45
N LEU A 211 -4.99 -2.45 -13.67
CA LEU A 211 -4.15 -3.51 -13.14
C LEU A 211 -4.58 -4.87 -13.72
N VAL A 212 -3.59 -5.66 -14.12
CA VAL A 212 -3.74 -7.07 -14.52
C VAL A 212 -3.20 -7.95 -13.40
N CYS A 213 -4.07 -8.79 -12.85
CA CYS A 213 -3.74 -9.61 -11.68
C CYS A 213 -2.92 -10.82 -12.08
N VAL A 214 -1.80 -11.01 -11.39
CA VAL A 214 -1.04 -12.25 -11.40
C VAL A 214 -1.48 -13.03 -10.17
N TYR A 215 -2.54 -13.82 -10.32
CA TYR A 215 -3.15 -14.51 -9.18
C TYR A 215 -2.22 -15.58 -8.60
N LEU A 216 -1.98 -15.47 -7.30
CA LEU A 216 -1.20 -16.43 -6.52
C LEU A 216 -2.15 -17.39 -5.78
N ASP A 217 -1.68 -18.60 -5.52
CA ASP A 217 -2.47 -19.70 -4.96
C ASP A 217 -2.11 -19.91 -3.49
N SER A 218 -3.09 -20.09 -2.61
CA SER A 218 -2.82 -20.44 -1.22
C SER A 218 -2.28 -21.87 -1.06
N GLU A 219 -2.68 -22.78 -1.94
CA GLU A 219 -2.16 -24.14 -2.00
C GLU A 219 -0.84 -24.19 -2.78
N VAL A 220 0.10 -24.99 -2.28
CA VAL A 220 1.39 -25.20 -2.98
C VAL A 220 1.14 -26.09 -4.19
N THR A 221 1.17 -25.48 -5.38
CA THR A 221 1.03 -26.20 -6.66
C THR A 221 2.38 -26.76 -7.13
N ARG A 222 2.42 -27.46 -8.28
CA ARG A 222 3.67 -27.96 -8.87
C ARG A 222 4.69 -26.86 -9.19
N LEU A 223 4.24 -25.62 -9.37
CA LEU A 223 5.09 -24.47 -9.71
C LEU A 223 5.63 -23.77 -8.46
N ASP A 224 5.07 -24.07 -7.28
CA ASP A 224 5.30 -23.32 -6.06
C ASP A 224 6.08 -24.16 -5.04
N THR A 225 6.90 -23.48 -4.24
CA THR A 225 7.58 -24.03 -3.07
C THR A 225 6.94 -23.54 -1.77
N ARG A 226 6.06 -22.53 -1.85
CA ARG A 226 5.34 -21.96 -0.72
C ARG A 226 3.98 -21.37 -1.15
N PRO A 227 3.02 -21.23 -0.23
CA PRO A 227 1.77 -20.51 -0.47
C PRO A 227 2.02 -19.10 -1.00
N PHE A 228 1.18 -18.68 -1.94
CA PHE A 228 1.19 -17.37 -2.57
C PHE A 228 2.54 -16.99 -3.20
N GLN A 229 3.27 -17.96 -3.75
CA GLN A 229 4.52 -17.68 -4.46
C GLN A 229 4.24 -17.08 -5.84
N LEU A 230 4.94 -15.99 -6.15
CA LEU A 230 5.07 -15.45 -7.50
C LEU A 230 6.13 -16.23 -8.26
N THR A 231 5.83 -16.62 -9.50
CA THR A 231 6.82 -17.25 -10.40
C THR A 231 6.83 -16.53 -11.75
N VAL A 232 7.93 -16.68 -12.50
CA VAL A 232 8.05 -16.12 -13.84
C VAL A 232 6.99 -16.71 -14.77
N GLU A 233 6.64 -17.99 -14.61
CA GLU A 233 5.59 -18.65 -15.39
C GLU A 233 4.23 -17.98 -15.16
N LYS A 234 3.89 -17.63 -13.90
CA LYS A 234 2.65 -16.90 -13.60
C LYS A 234 2.66 -15.50 -14.23
N LEU A 235 3.81 -14.82 -14.24
CA LEU A 235 3.98 -13.53 -14.93
C LEU A 235 3.78 -13.66 -16.45
N GLU A 236 4.40 -14.66 -17.09
CA GLU A 236 4.27 -14.93 -18.52
C GLU A 236 2.81 -15.24 -18.90
N MET A 237 2.12 -16.10 -18.13
CA MET A 237 0.71 -16.43 -18.36
C MET A 237 -0.21 -15.20 -18.26
N ALA A 238 0.00 -14.35 -17.25
CA ALA A 238 -0.80 -13.14 -17.07
C ALA A 238 -0.55 -12.11 -18.19
N LEU A 239 0.71 -11.94 -18.61
CA LEU A 239 1.06 -11.06 -19.73
C LEU A 239 0.46 -11.56 -21.05
N GLN A 240 0.55 -12.87 -21.32
CA GLN A 240 -0.03 -13.49 -22.52
C GLN A 240 -1.55 -13.32 -22.55
N ARG A 241 -2.23 -13.53 -21.42
CA ARG A 241 -3.68 -13.32 -21.29
C ARG A 241 -4.05 -11.87 -21.59
N ALA A 242 -3.38 -10.91 -20.97
CA ALA A 242 -3.64 -9.49 -21.21
C ALA A 242 -3.47 -9.11 -22.69
N ASN A 243 -2.40 -9.60 -23.33
CA ASN A 243 -2.16 -9.37 -24.76
C ASN A 243 -3.26 -10.00 -25.64
N PHE A 244 -3.71 -11.21 -25.32
CA PHE A 244 -4.81 -11.88 -26.03
C PHE A 244 -6.12 -11.09 -25.91
N GLU A 245 -6.36 -10.47 -24.76
CA GLU A 245 -7.53 -9.64 -24.48
C GLU A 245 -7.38 -8.20 -25.00
N GLY A 246 -6.29 -7.88 -25.71
CA GLY A 246 -6.04 -6.57 -26.30
C GLY A 246 -5.58 -5.49 -25.31
N VAL A 247 -5.18 -5.88 -24.09
CA VAL A 247 -4.68 -4.98 -23.05
C VAL A 247 -3.17 -4.84 -23.15
N LYS A 248 -2.69 -3.62 -23.40
CA LYS A 248 -1.26 -3.34 -23.46
C LYS A 248 -0.67 -3.15 -22.06
N VAL A 249 0.18 -4.08 -21.66
CA VAL A 249 0.91 -4.03 -20.39
C VAL A 249 2.19 -3.21 -20.54
N LYS A 250 2.42 -2.29 -19.59
CA LYS A 250 3.54 -1.34 -19.60
C LYS A 250 4.56 -1.56 -18.50
N GLY A 251 4.19 -2.30 -17.46
CA GLY A 251 5.10 -2.60 -16.38
C GLY A 251 4.60 -3.67 -15.41
N LEU A 252 5.37 -3.84 -14.35
CA LEU A 252 5.15 -4.74 -13.23
C LEU A 252 5.28 -3.95 -11.92
N ILE A 253 4.36 -4.17 -10.99
CA ILE A 253 4.45 -3.67 -9.61
C ILE A 253 4.86 -4.83 -8.71
N LEU A 254 5.94 -4.62 -7.94
CA LEU A 254 6.41 -5.51 -6.89
C LEU A 254 6.34 -4.78 -5.55
N ILE A 255 5.89 -5.46 -4.50
CA ILE A 255 5.87 -4.95 -3.12
C ILE A 255 6.76 -5.88 -2.29
N ASN A 256 7.82 -5.36 -1.68
CA ASN A 256 8.84 -6.16 -0.99
C ASN A 256 9.41 -5.43 0.24
N PRO A 257 9.12 -5.87 1.49
CA PRO A 257 8.23 -6.97 1.88
C PRO A 257 6.78 -6.82 1.43
N GLN A 258 6.11 -7.94 1.18
CA GLN A 258 4.79 -8.02 0.56
C GLN A 258 3.66 -7.66 1.55
N ASN A 259 2.70 -6.87 1.08
CA ASN A 259 1.44 -6.59 1.79
C ASN A 259 0.26 -7.12 0.96
N PRO A 260 -0.53 -8.10 1.44
CA PRO A 260 -0.77 -8.43 2.86
C PRO A 260 -0.03 -9.67 3.45
N LEU A 261 0.80 -10.36 2.69
CA LEU A 261 1.34 -11.69 3.05
C LEU A 261 2.48 -11.63 4.08
N GLY A 262 3.24 -10.54 4.12
CA GLY A 262 4.47 -10.43 4.91
C GLY A 262 5.65 -11.22 4.31
N ASP A 263 5.48 -11.77 3.11
CA ASP A 263 6.52 -12.51 2.38
C ASP A 263 7.62 -11.55 1.86
N ILE A 264 8.82 -12.08 1.69
CA ILE A 264 9.98 -11.38 1.15
C ILE A 264 10.43 -12.11 -0.11
N TYR A 265 10.69 -11.38 -1.19
CA TYR A 265 11.33 -11.95 -2.37
C TYR A 265 12.82 -12.15 -2.11
N SER A 266 13.31 -13.35 -2.41
CA SER A 266 14.74 -13.62 -2.40
C SER A 266 15.46 -12.83 -3.50
N PRO A 267 16.79 -12.60 -3.39
CA PRO A 267 17.57 -11.97 -4.45
C PRO A 267 17.47 -12.67 -5.81
N GLY A 268 17.36 -14.00 -5.81
CA GLY A 268 17.16 -14.80 -7.02
C GLY A 268 15.82 -14.52 -7.67
N GLU A 269 14.74 -14.59 -6.88
CA GLU A 269 13.39 -14.26 -7.36
C GLU A 269 13.30 -12.84 -7.91
N LEU A 270 13.84 -11.84 -7.20
CA LEU A 270 13.90 -10.46 -7.70
C LEU A 270 14.63 -10.37 -9.04
N ARG A 271 15.78 -11.05 -9.19
CA ARG A 271 16.53 -11.06 -10.45
C ARG A 271 15.71 -11.69 -11.58
N ASP A 272 15.03 -12.81 -11.31
CA ASP A 272 14.20 -13.51 -12.29
C ASP A 272 13.02 -12.63 -12.76
N TYR A 273 12.35 -11.93 -11.83
CA TYR A 273 11.25 -11.02 -12.16
C TYR A 273 11.73 -9.79 -12.96
N LEU A 274 12.89 -9.24 -12.61
CA LEU A 274 13.48 -8.12 -13.35
C LEU A 274 13.96 -8.53 -14.74
N GLU A 275 14.51 -9.74 -14.90
CA GLU A 275 14.88 -10.27 -16.21
C GLU A 275 13.64 -10.54 -17.08
N PHE A 276 12.57 -11.07 -16.49
CA PHE A 276 11.26 -11.14 -17.15
C PHE A 276 10.81 -9.76 -17.66
N ALA A 277 10.82 -8.74 -16.79
CA ALA A 277 10.40 -7.40 -17.17
C ALA A 277 11.27 -6.82 -18.30
N LYS A 278 12.59 -7.02 -18.23
CA LYS A 278 13.54 -6.60 -19.27
C LYS A 278 13.25 -7.25 -20.62
N ARG A 279 13.05 -8.58 -20.68
CA ARG A 279 12.72 -9.30 -21.92
C ARG A 279 11.51 -8.71 -22.63
N HIS A 280 10.52 -8.29 -21.84
CA HIS A 280 9.26 -7.72 -22.33
C HIS A 280 9.25 -6.18 -22.37
N LYS A 281 10.39 -5.51 -22.11
CA LYS A 281 10.55 -4.05 -22.08
C LYS A 281 9.57 -3.34 -21.12
N LEU A 282 9.21 -4.02 -20.04
CA LEU A 282 8.31 -3.54 -19.00
C LEU A 282 9.06 -2.65 -18.00
N HIS A 283 8.40 -1.58 -17.53
CA HIS A 283 8.85 -0.87 -16.34
C HIS A 283 8.61 -1.71 -15.08
N VAL A 284 9.39 -1.53 -14.03
CA VAL A 284 9.20 -2.19 -12.74
C VAL A 284 9.15 -1.12 -11.66
N MET A 285 8.03 -1.06 -10.95
CA MET A 285 7.90 -0.29 -9.71
C MET A 285 8.11 -1.25 -8.54
N VAL A 286 9.13 -1.00 -7.72
CA VAL A 286 9.42 -1.80 -6.52
C VAL A 286 9.10 -0.95 -5.30
N ASP A 287 7.99 -1.25 -4.63
CA ASP A 287 7.58 -0.62 -3.38
C ASP A 287 8.23 -1.35 -2.19
N GLU A 288 9.23 -0.71 -1.60
CA GLU A 288 9.98 -1.23 -0.45
C GLU A 288 9.65 -0.49 0.84
N VAL A 289 8.43 0.06 0.97
CA VAL A 289 8.00 0.86 2.13
C VAL A 289 8.09 0.14 3.48
N TYR A 290 8.22 -1.19 3.50
CA TYR A 290 8.38 -2.01 4.72
C TYR A 290 9.83 -2.50 4.94
N MET A 291 10.83 -1.95 4.23
CA MET A 291 12.22 -2.46 4.27
C MET A 291 12.85 -2.45 5.67
N LEU A 292 12.46 -1.51 6.55
CA LEU A 292 12.94 -1.46 7.94
C LEU A 292 11.96 -2.10 8.93
N SER A 293 10.83 -2.62 8.47
CA SER A 293 9.83 -3.34 9.27
C SER A 293 10.04 -4.86 9.25
N VAL A 294 11.27 -5.31 9.01
CA VAL A 294 11.67 -6.73 9.05
C VAL A 294 12.28 -7.04 10.41
N PHE A 295 11.50 -7.65 11.30
CA PHE A 295 11.87 -7.88 12.70
C PHE A 295 12.39 -9.30 12.98
N GLU A 296 12.28 -10.22 12.02
CA GLU A 296 12.95 -11.52 12.06
C GLU A 296 14.20 -11.53 11.19
N LYS A 297 15.38 -11.64 11.81
CA LYS A 297 16.66 -11.69 11.10
C LYS A 297 16.75 -12.84 10.09
N SER A 298 16.12 -13.98 10.39
CA SER A 298 16.07 -15.15 9.51
C SER A 298 15.25 -14.92 8.23
N ALA A 299 14.43 -13.88 8.17
CA ALA A 299 13.60 -13.59 7.01
C ALA A 299 14.41 -13.08 5.80
N GLY A 300 15.66 -12.66 6.01
CA GLY A 300 16.63 -12.48 4.92
C GLY A 300 16.27 -11.40 3.89
N TYR A 301 15.72 -10.26 4.34
CA TYR A 301 15.36 -9.15 3.45
C TYR A 301 16.57 -8.59 2.69
N HIS A 302 16.36 -8.40 1.38
CA HIS A 302 17.26 -7.70 0.48
C HIS A 302 16.46 -6.71 -0.36
N SER A 303 16.94 -5.48 -0.39
CA SER A 303 16.41 -4.46 -1.30
C SER A 303 16.79 -4.81 -2.73
N VAL A 304 15.94 -4.45 -3.69
CA VAL A 304 16.30 -4.50 -5.10
C VAL A 304 17.56 -3.66 -5.41
N LEU A 305 17.79 -2.58 -4.67
CA LEU A 305 18.98 -1.72 -4.82
C LEU A 305 20.26 -2.36 -4.26
N SER A 306 20.16 -3.50 -3.57
CA SER A 306 21.29 -4.29 -3.09
C SER A 306 21.83 -5.25 -4.16
N LEU A 307 21.12 -5.44 -5.27
CA LEU A 307 21.52 -6.37 -6.32
C LEU A 307 22.72 -5.83 -7.09
N GLU A 308 23.73 -6.68 -7.30
CA GLU A 308 24.81 -6.38 -8.24
C GLU A 308 24.27 -6.45 -9.67
N GLY A 309 24.30 -5.33 -10.37
CA GLY A 309 23.82 -5.21 -11.75
C GLY A 309 22.32 -5.47 -11.88
N LEU A 310 21.51 -4.42 -11.75
CA LEU A 310 20.09 -4.48 -12.11
C LEU A 310 19.95 -4.86 -13.60
N PRO A 311 19.06 -5.79 -13.97
CA PRO A 311 18.87 -6.20 -15.36
C PRO A 311 18.59 -5.04 -16.34
N ASP A 312 17.75 -4.08 -15.92
CA ASP A 312 17.48 -2.83 -16.65
C ASP A 312 17.30 -1.66 -15.65
N PRO A 313 18.38 -0.93 -15.31
CA PRO A 313 18.32 0.21 -14.39
C PRO A 313 17.45 1.37 -14.92
N GLN A 314 17.28 1.49 -16.23
CA GLN A 314 16.48 2.57 -16.85
C GLN A 314 14.97 2.32 -16.77
N ARG A 315 14.57 1.10 -16.44
CA ARG A 315 13.17 0.69 -16.26
C ARG A 315 12.83 0.23 -14.85
N THR A 316 13.78 0.27 -13.92
CA THR A 316 13.57 -0.12 -12.51
C THR A 316 13.45 1.13 -11.64
N HIS A 317 12.32 1.26 -10.95
CA HIS A 317 11.95 2.44 -10.16
C HIS A 317 11.64 2.01 -8.73
N VAL A 318 12.39 2.52 -7.75
CA VAL A 318 12.30 2.05 -6.36
C VAL A 318 11.63 3.09 -5.49
N MET A 319 10.63 2.68 -4.73
CA MET A 319 9.81 3.53 -3.89
C MET A 319 10.03 3.19 -2.42
N TRP A 320 10.12 4.22 -1.59
CA TRP A 320 10.17 4.09 -0.13
C TRP A 320 9.46 5.27 0.54
N ALA A 321 8.97 5.07 1.76
CA ALA A 321 8.31 6.13 2.54
C ALA A 321 8.44 5.87 4.04
N THR A 322 8.37 6.94 4.83
CA THR A 322 8.41 6.84 6.30
C THR A 322 7.08 6.39 6.92
N SER A 323 6.03 6.24 6.10
CA SER A 323 4.67 5.96 6.57
C SER A 323 4.52 4.64 7.32
N LYS A 324 5.37 3.64 7.03
CA LYS A 324 5.29 2.30 7.64
C LYS A 324 6.46 2.06 8.56
N ASP A 325 7.68 2.18 8.03
CA ASP A 325 8.92 1.98 8.78
C ASP A 325 9.09 2.91 9.97
N PHE A 326 8.56 4.15 9.90
CA PHE A 326 8.57 5.10 11.00
C PHE A 326 7.18 5.40 11.57
N GLY A 327 6.11 4.73 11.13
CA GLY A 327 4.75 5.01 11.62
C GLY A 327 4.24 6.44 11.35
N MET A 328 4.85 7.20 10.42
CA MET A 328 4.52 8.61 10.18
C MET A 328 3.65 8.81 8.94
N SER A 329 2.55 8.05 8.82
CA SER A 329 1.62 8.12 7.67
C SER A 329 1.10 9.53 7.40
N GLY A 330 0.84 10.30 8.47
CA GLY A 330 0.35 11.68 8.44
C GLY A 330 1.34 12.74 7.96
N LEU A 331 2.65 12.48 7.97
CA LEU A 331 3.65 13.43 7.42
C LEU A 331 3.73 13.41 5.90
N ARG A 332 3.08 12.41 5.27
CA ARG A 332 2.99 12.28 3.81
C ARG A 332 4.36 12.33 3.13
N PHE A 333 5.38 11.63 3.62
CA PHE A 333 6.71 11.63 2.97
C PHE A 333 6.96 10.36 2.17
N GLY A 334 7.29 10.49 0.88
CA GLY A 334 7.67 9.37 0.01
C GLY A 334 8.77 9.75 -0.99
N THR A 335 9.60 8.77 -1.35
CA THR A 335 10.77 8.92 -2.21
C THR A 335 10.71 7.94 -3.37
N LEU A 336 10.99 8.43 -4.57
CA LEU A 336 11.34 7.62 -5.74
C LEU A 336 12.84 7.71 -5.99
N TYR A 337 13.48 6.56 -6.16
CA TYR A 337 14.80 6.43 -6.75
C TYR A 337 14.67 5.86 -8.16
N THR A 338 15.18 6.58 -9.17
CA THR A 338 15.18 6.15 -10.57
C THR A 338 16.42 6.65 -11.30
N GLU A 339 17.10 5.76 -12.03
CA GLU A 339 18.24 6.14 -12.88
C GLU A 339 17.81 6.72 -14.23
N ASN A 340 16.52 6.64 -14.54
CA ASN A 340 15.94 7.23 -15.73
C ASN A 340 15.66 8.72 -15.50
N ARG A 341 16.46 9.57 -16.13
CA ARG A 341 16.40 11.03 -15.99
C ARG A 341 15.12 11.64 -16.57
N ASP A 342 14.56 11.03 -17.62
CA ASP A 342 13.33 11.50 -18.24
C ASP A 342 12.14 11.22 -17.33
N VAL A 343 12.08 10.00 -16.76
CA VAL A 343 11.08 9.65 -15.73
C VAL A 343 11.22 10.56 -14.51
N ALA A 344 12.43 10.77 -14.00
CA ALA A 344 12.66 11.67 -12.87
C ALA A 344 12.15 13.09 -13.15
N THR A 345 12.39 13.61 -14.36
CA THR A 345 11.98 14.97 -14.76
C THR A 345 10.47 15.08 -14.97
N ALA A 346 9.86 14.07 -15.57
CA ALA A 346 8.41 14.01 -15.76
C ALA A 346 7.67 13.91 -14.42
N VAL A 347 8.10 13.02 -13.51
CA VAL A 347 7.54 12.91 -12.16
C VAL A 347 7.74 14.22 -11.38
N ALA A 348 8.93 14.83 -11.47
CA ALA A 348 9.19 16.11 -10.82
C ALA A 348 8.23 17.23 -11.28
N SER A 349 7.78 17.19 -12.54
CA SER A 349 6.82 18.17 -13.06
C SER A 349 5.44 18.08 -12.39
N LEU A 350 5.10 16.92 -11.82
CA LEU A 350 3.86 16.70 -11.05
C LEU A 350 3.98 17.13 -9.58
N CYS A 351 5.18 17.46 -9.09
CA CYS A 351 5.41 17.89 -7.70
C CYS A 351 4.70 19.20 -7.34
N ARG A 352 4.23 20.00 -8.31
CA ARG A 352 3.39 21.16 -8.01
C ARG A 352 2.09 20.77 -7.27
N TYR A 353 1.59 19.56 -7.51
CA TYR A 353 0.38 19.03 -6.87
C TYR A 353 0.70 18.04 -5.74
N HIS A 354 1.85 17.39 -5.83
CA HIS A 354 2.26 16.30 -4.95
C HIS A 354 3.49 16.62 -4.08
N GLY A 355 3.89 17.89 -4.02
CA GLY A 355 5.08 18.32 -3.31
C GLY A 355 4.90 18.32 -1.78
N LEU A 356 6.03 18.42 -1.09
CA LEU A 356 6.08 18.56 0.37
C LEU A 356 6.54 19.96 0.77
N SER A 357 6.03 20.46 1.89
CA SER A 357 6.47 21.74 2.44
C SER A 357 7.96 21.69 2.81
N GLY A 358 8.66 22.83 2.71
CA GLY A 358 10.07 22.93 3.07
C GLY A 358 10.35 22.54 4.53
N LEU A 359 9.40 22.80 5.43
CA LEU A 359 9.49 22.41 6.85
C LEU A 359 9.51 20.89 7.03
N VAL A 360 8.60 20.16 6.38
CA VAL A 360 8.58 18.70 6.44
C VAL A 360 9.83 18.13 5.77
N GLN A 361 10.26 18.71 4.65
CA GLN A 361 11.50 18.28 3.99
C GLN A 361 12.73 18.45 4.90
N TYR A 362 12.79 19.55 5.65
CA TYR A 362 13.84 19.79 6.65
C TYR A 362 13.80 18.76 7.79
N GLN A 363 12.63 18.54 8.39
CA GLN A 363 12.42 17.53 9.42
C GLN A 363 12.85 16.13 8.96
N MET A 364 12.45 15.74 7.75
CA MET A 364 12.84 14.45 7.18
C MET A 364 14.35 14.37 6.98
N ALA A 365 15.00 15.42 6.47
CA ALA A 365 16.45 15.42 6.34
C ALA A 365 17.17 15.24 7.70
N GLN A 366 16.71 15.92 8.75
CA GLN A 366 17.29 15.76 10.10
C GLN A 366 17.08 14.34 10.63
N LEU A 367 15.87 13.78 10.49
CA LEU A 367 15.59 12.41 10.92
C LEU A 367 16.47 11.40 10.18
N LEU A 368 16.53 11.47 8.85
CA LEU A 368 17.25 10.50 8.02
C LEU A 368 18.77 10.57 8.24
N ARG A 369 19.29 11.75 8.60
CA ARG A 369 20.70 12.00 8.96
C ARG A 369 21.09 11.37 10.29
N ASP A 370 20.18 11.29 11.26
CA ASP A 370 20.45 10.83 12.62
C ASP A 370 20.59 9.30 12.70
N ARG A 371 21.68 8.79 12.13
CA ARG A 371 21.94 7.35 12.02
C ARG A 371 22.12 6.68 13.36
N ASP A 372 22.72 7.37 14.32
CA ASP A 372 22.98 6.83 15.64
C ASP A 372 21.66 6.60 16.37
N TRP A 373 20.75 7.58 16.37
CA TRP A 373 19.43 7.38 16.96
C TRP A 373 18.64 6.29 16.24
N ILE A 374 18.65 6.25 14.90
CA ILE A 374 17.90 5.22 14.17
C ILE A 374 18.44 3.82 14.49
N ASN A 375 19.76 3.61 14.42
CA ASN A 375 20.38 2.29 14.56
C ASN A 375 20.47 1.82 16.01
N GLN A 376 20.66 2.72 16.97
CA GLN A 376 20.92 2.37 18.37
C GLN A 376 19.66 2.46 19.24
N VAL A 377 18.65 3.25 18.84
CA VAL A 377 17.44 3.48 19.63
C VAL A 377 16.20 3.00 18.89
N TYR A 378 15.89 3.59 17.72
CA TYR A 378 14.60 3.39 17.08
C TYR A 378 14.39 1.98 16.53
N LEU A 379 15.28 1.51 15.65
CA LEU A 379 15.09 0.21 14.99
C LEU A 379 15.14 -0.98 15.98
N PRO A 380 16.09 -1.05 16.94
CA PRO A 380 16.09 -2.12 17.92
C PRO A 380 14.78 -2.20 18.73
N GLU A 381 14.30 -1.05 19.20
CA GLU A 381 13.05 -1.00 19.98
C GLU A 381 11.83 -1.33 19.11
N ASN A 382 11.76 -0.77 17.89
CA ASN A 382 10.68 -1.05 16.96
C ASN A 382 10.61 -2.54 16.61
N HIS A 383 11.74 -3.17 16.32
CA HIS A 383 11.80 -4.61 16.05
C HIS A 383 11.42 -5.44 17.27
N ALA A 384 11.86 -5.06 18.47
CA ALA A 384 11.50 -5.76 19.70
C ALA A 384 9.99 -5.69 19.96
N ARG A 385 9.38 -4.50 19.83
CA ARG A 385 7.94 -4.29 20.01
C ARG A 385 7.12 -5.02 18.95
N LEU A 386 7.53 -4.95 17.67
CA LEU A 386 6.89 -5.68 16.58
C LEU A 386 6.93 -7.18 16.82
N LYS A 387 8.09 -7.72 17.20
CA LYS A 387 8.26 -9.15 17.49
C LYS A 387 7.39 -9.60 18.68
N ALA A 388 7.33 -8.80 19.74
CA ALA A 388 6.49 -9.09 20.90
C ALA A 388 5.00 -9.13 20.52
N ALA A 389 4.51 -8.10 19.82
CA ALA A 389 3.12 -8.01 19.37
C ALA A 389 2.76 -9.14 18.38
N HIS A 390 3.65 -9.44 17.42
CA HIS A 390 3.49 -10.57 16.51
C HIS A 390 3.41 -11.90 17.27
N THR A 391 4.30 -12.13 18.25
CA THR A 391 4.35 -13.35 19.05
C THR A 391 3.06 -13.56 19.83
N TYR A 392 2.52 -12.48 20.41
CA TYR A 392 1.24 -12.50 21.12
C TYR A 392 0.09 -12.90 20.19
N VAL A 393 -0.12 -12.16 19.10
CA VAL A 393 -1.23 -12.43 18.17
C VAL A 393 -1.10 -13.81 17.52
N ALA A 394 0.10 -14.20 17.11
CA ALA A 394 0.38 -15.53 16.58
C ALA A 394 0.08 -16.64 17.62
N GLY A 395 0.37 -16.39 18.90
CA GLY A 395 0.00 -17.28 20.00
C GLY A 395 -1.51 -17.46 20.14
N GLU A 396 -2.26 -16.35 20.14
CA GLU A 396 -3.72 -16.36 20.20
C GLU A 396 -4.36 -17.08 19.02
N LEU A 397 -3.85 -16.86 17.79
CA LEU A 397 -4.31 -17.56 16.58
C LEU A 397 -4.04 -19.07 16.66
N ARG A 398 -2.86 -19.49 17.15
CA ARG A 398 -2.56 -20.91 17.38
C ARG A 398 -3.48 -21.54 18.42
N ALA A 399 -3.78 -20.83 19.51
CA ALA A 399 -4.72 -21.30 20.54
C ALA A 399 -6.14 -21.50 19.97
N LEU A 400 -6.55 -20.68 19.00
CA LEU A 400 -7.81 -20.83 18.27
C LEU A 400 -7.75 -21.86 17.12
N GLY A 401 -6.59 -22.50 16.91
CA GLY A 401 -6.35 -23.42 15.80
C GLY A 401 -6.57 -22.77 14.44
N ILE A 402 -6.21 -21.50 14.28
CA ILE A 402 -6.38 -20.73 13.03
C ILE A 402 -5.05 -20.74 12.27
N PRO A 403 -5.01 -21.25 11.02
CA PRO A 403 -3.82 -21.15 10.18
C PRO A 403 -3.55 -19.71 9.75
N PHE A 404 -2.28 -19.34 9.60
CA PHE A 404 -1.91 -18.01 9.11
C PHE A 404 -0.50 -18.00 8.49
N LEU A 405 -0.23 -16.95 7.70
CA LEU A 405 1.09 -16.58 7.22
C LEU A 405 1.55 -15.30 7.95
N GLY A 406 2.77 -15.32 8.49
CA GLY A 406 3.34 -14.20 9.24
C GLY A 406 4.86 -14.30 9.27
N ARG A 407 5.52 -13.99 8.14
CA ARG A 407 6.95 -14.27 7.92
C ARG A 407 7.92 -13.20 8.46
N GLY A 408 7.62 -12.64 9.63
CA GLY A 408 8.59 -11.79 10.35
C GLY A 408 8.90 -10.43 9.72
N ALA A 409 8.03 -9.96 8.81
CA ALA A 409 8.14 -8.66 8.14
C ALA A 409 6.79 -7.97 8.03
N GLY A 410 6.82 -6.63 7.97
CA GLY A 410 5.63 -5.80 8.06
C GLY A 410 5.08 -5.77 9.49
N PHE A 411 3.78 -5.54 9.61
CA PHE A 411 3.10 -5.54 10.92
C PHE A 411 1.67 -6.04 10.84
N PHE A 412 1.51 -7.06 10.01
CA PHE A 412 0.25 -7.75 9.77
C PHE A 412 0.48 -9.25 9.61
N ILE A 413 -0.59 -10.01 9.81
CA ILE A 413 -0.67 -11.46 9.63
C ILE A 413 -1.79 -11.74 8.63
N TRP A 414 -1.54 -12.65 7.69
CA TRP A 414 -2.52 -13.12 6.72
C TRP A 414 -3.17 -14.40 7.24
N VAL A 415 -4.41 -14.29 7.69
CA VAL A 415 -5.14 -15.29 8.47
C VAL A 415 -6.11 -16.05 7.58
N ASP A 416 -6.14 -17.38 7.71
CA ASP A 416 -7.09 -18.25 7.03
C ASP A 416 -8.31 -18.52 7.90
N LEU A 417 -9.43 -17.87 7.58
CA LEU A 417 -10.72 -18.05 8.25
C LEU A 417 -11.71 -18.88 7.44
N ARG A 418 -11.26 -19.60 6.39
CA ARG A 418 -12.13 -20.42 5.52
C ARG A 418 -13.02 -21.38 6.31
N LYS A 419 -12.52 -21.93 7.42
CA LYS A 419 -13.29 -22.85 8.31
C LYS A 419 -14.53 -22.21 8.96
N TYR A 420 -14.62 -20.88 8.97
CA TYR A 420 -15.75 -20.12 9.55
C TYR A 420 -16.74 -19.62 8.51
N LEU A 421 -16.52 -19.93 7.23
CA LEU A 421 -17.44 -19.62 6.15
C LEU A 421 -18.34 -20.86 5.91
N PRO A 422 -19.68 -20.72 5.97
CA PRO A 422 -20.59 -21.81 5.62
C PRO A 422 -20.36 -22.32 4.18
N GLU A 423 -20.05 -21.40 3.28
CA GLU A 423 -19.70 -21.66 1.89
C GLU A 423 -18.48 -20.83 1.50
N ALA A 424 -17.60 -21.38 0.66
CA ALA A 424 -16.41 -20.68 0.16
C ALA A 424 -16.77 -19.61 -0.88
N THR A 425 -17.44 -18.54 -0.44
CA THR A 425 -17.87 -17.42 -1.30
C THR A 425 -17.48 -16.07 -0.69
N PHE A 426 -17.26 -15.06 -1.54
CA PHE A 426 -17.03 -13.69 -1.08
C PHE A 426 -18.21 -13.07 -0.35
N LYS A 427 -19.42 -13.59 -0.54
CA LYS A 427 -20.61 -13.17 0.21
C LYS A 427 -20.45 -13.55 1.67
N GLU A 428 -20.09 -14.82 1.94
CA GLU A 428 -19.85 -15.29 3.30
C GLU A 428 -18.63 -14.62 3.95
N GLU A 429 -17.57 -14.33 3.18
CA GLU A 429 -16.44 -13.53 3.67
C GLU A 429 -16.89 -12.15 4.15
N MET A 430 -17.73 -11.45 3.37
CA MET A 430 -18.25 -10.14 3.73
C MET A 430 -19.20 -10.18 4.94
N LEU A 431 -20.01 -11.23 5.07
CA LEU A 431 -20.84 -11.44 6.26
C LEU A 431 -20.00 -11.66 7.52
N LEU A 432 -18.93 -12.46 7.43
CA LEU A 432 -17.99 -12.64 8.53
C LEU A 432 -17.26 -11.33 8.87
N TRP A 433 -16.81 -10.58 7.87
CA TRP A 433 -16.21 -9.27 8.06
C TRP A 433 -17.16 -8.31 8.80
N ARG A 434 -18.45 -8.29 8.42
CA ARG A 434 -19.45 -7.46 9.09
C ARG A 434 -19.65 -7.87 10.54
N ARG A 435 -19.67 -9.16 10.85
CA ARG A 435 -19.74 -9.66 12.24
C ARG A 435 -18.58 -9.18 13.11
N PHE A 436 -17.36 -9.11 12.56
CA PHE A 436 -16.23 -8.51 13.28
C PHE A 436 -16.46 -7.02 13.54
N LEU A 437 -16.87 -6.27 12.52
CA LEU A 437 -17.12 -4.84 12.63
C LEU A 437 -18.24 -4.54 13.64
N ASP A 438 -19.33 -5.29 13.59
CA ASP A 438 -20.45 -5.19 14.53
C ASP A 438 -20.03 -5.56 15.97
N ASN A 439 -19.08 -6.50 16.11
CA ASN A 439 -18.42 -6.81 17.39
C ASN A 439 -17.24 -5.88 17.71
N LYS A 440 -17.22 -4.67 17.13
CA LYS A 440 -16.28 -3.59 17.44
C LYS A 440 -14.81 -3.94 17.22
N VAL A 441 -14.51 -4.74 16.21
CA VAL A 441 -13.13 -4.97 15.76
C VAL A 441 -13.06 -4.91 14.24
N LEU A 442 -12.22 -4.04 13.71
CA LEU A 442 -12.01 -3.91 12.27
C LEU A 442 -10.86 -4.82 11.82
N LEU A 443 -11.12 -5.70 10.86
CA LEU A 443 -10.14 -6.46 10.09
C LEU A 443 -10.27 -6.07 8.61
N SER A 444 -9.29 -6.45 7.77
CA SER A 444 -9.41 -6.29 6.32
C SER A 444 -9.62 -7.64 5.65
N CYS A 445 -10.73 -7.79 4.92
CA CYS A 445 -11.06 -9.04 4.22
C CYS A 445 -10.24 -9.24 2.93
N GLY A 446 -10.09 -10.50 2.51
CA GLY A 446 -9.25 -10.92 1.39
C GLY A 446 -9.67 -10.33 0.04
N LYS A 447 -10.98 -10.13 -0.14
CA LYS A 447 -11.57 -9.44 -1.28
C LYS A 447 -10.99 -8.05 -1.50
N ALA A 448 -10.75 -7.28 -0.43
CA ALA A 448 -10.17 -5.94 -0.53
C ALA A 448 -8.71 -5.96 -1.05
N PHE A 449 -8.03 -7.10 -0.95
CA PHE A 449 -6.68 -7.30 -1.49
C PHE A 449 -6.67 -8.03 -2.84
N GLN A 450 -7.83 -8.21 -3.48
CA GLN A 450 -7.97 -9.00 -4.70
C GLN A 450 -7.49 -10.46 -4.55
N CYS A 451 -7.59 -11.03 -3.34
CA CYS A 451 -7.41 -12.46 -3.19
C CYS A 451 -8.51 -13.19 -3.97
N LYS A 452 -8.13 -14.16 -4.82
CA LYS A 452 -9.11 -14.93 -5.60
C LYS A 452 -9.86 -15.98 -4.76
N GLU A 453 -9.31 -16.31 -3.59
CA GLU A 453 -9.88 -17.30 -2.66
C GLU A 453 -10.57 -16.56 -1.51
N PRO A 454 -11.88 -16.77 -1.28
CA PRO A 454 -12.57 -16.19 -0.15
C PRO A 454 -12.14 -16.83 1.18
N GLY A 455 -12.28 -16.07 2.26
CA GLY A 455 -12.03 -16.51 3.64
C GLY A 455 -10.67 -16.09 4.21
N TRP A 456 -9.86 -15.34 3.46
CA TRP A 456 -8.61 -14.78 3.95
C TRP A 456 -8.81 -13.39 4.56
N PHE A 457 -8.04 -13.06 5.61
CA PHE A 457 -8.11 -11.76 6.28
C PHE A 457 -6.72 -11.25 6.65
N ARG A 458 -6.49 -9.94 6.53
CA ARG A 458 -5.33 -9.29 7.12
C ARG A 458 -5.67 -8.75 8.51
N LEU A 459 -4.85 -9.09 9.48
CA LEU A 459 -4.89 -8.59 10.84
C LEU A 459 -3.61 -7.83 11.16
N VAL A 460 -3.73 -6.55 11.54
CA VAL A 460 -2.63 -5.67 11.93
C VAL A 460 -2.40 -5.76 13.43
N PHE A 461 -1.15 -5.95 13.84
CA PHE A 461 -0.79 -6.17 15.25
C PHE A 461 0.01 -5.03 15.88
N SER A 462 0.27 -3.93 15.17
CA SER A 462 1.13 -2.83 15.66
C SER A 462 0.37 -1.76 16.44
N ASP A 463 -0.27 -2.15 17.54
CA ASP A 463 -0.95 -1.25 18.49
C ASP A 463 -0.54 -1.57 19.95
N LYS A 464 -0.99 -0.78 20.92
CA LYS A 464 -0.71 -0.99 22.35
C LYS A 464 -1.21 -2.36 22.82
N ALA A 465 -0.47 -2.98 23.74
CA ALA A 465 -0.74 -4.34 24.20
C ALA A 465 -2.19 -4.55 24.68
N HIS A 466 -2.75 -3.66 25.50
CA HIS A 466 -4.12 -3.79 25.99
C HIS A 466 -5.18 -3.66 24.88
N ARG A 467 -4.95 -2.79 23.87
CA ARG A 467 -5.81 -2.67 22.68
C ARG A 467 -5.77 -3.95 21.85
N LEU A 468 -4.59 -4.54 21.68
CA LEU A 468 -4.43 -5.84 21.00
C LEU A 468 -5.14 -6.97 21.74
N CYS A 469 -5.01 -7.02 23.08
CA CYS A 469 -5.72 -8.01 23.89
C CYS A 469 -7.24 -7.91 23.71
N LEU A 470 -7.78 -6.68 23.81
CA LEU A 470 -9.21 -6.45 23.60
C LEU A 470 -9.65 -6.77 22.17
N GLY A 471 -8.85 -6.42 21.17
CA GLY A 471 -9.09 -6.79 19.77
C GLY A 471 -9.16 -8.30 19.56
N MET A 472 -8.20 -9.06 20.09
CA MET A 472 -8.18 -10.52 20.00
C MET A 472 -9.32 -11.18 20.78
N GLN A 473 -9.71 -10.62 21.94
CA GLN A 473 -10.90 -11.06 22.67
C GLN A 473 -12.17 -10.91 21.82
N ARG A 474 -12.34 -9.76 21.15
CA ARG A 474 -13.49 -9.51 20.26
C ARG A 474 -13.47 -10.41 19.02
N VAL A 475 -12.29 -10.71 18.48
CA VAL A 475 -12.13 -11.70 17.39
C VAL A 475 -12.57 -13.08 17.87
N ARG A 476 -12.11 -13.54 19.04
CA ARG A 476 -12.50 -14.83 19.63
C ARG A 476 -14.01 -14.95 19.82
N GLN A 477 -14.66 -13.91 20.37
CA GLN A 477 -16.11 -13.88 20.58
C GLN A 477 -16.90 -14.15 19.28
N VAL A 478 -16.51 -13.50 18.19
CA VAL A 478 -17.14 -13.69 16.87
C VAL A 478 -16.94 -15.12 16.38
N LEU A 479 -15.72 -15.65 16.50
CA LEU A 479 -15.37 -16.98 15.99
C LEU A 479 -15.97 -18.13 16.81
N GLU A 480 -16.15 -17.95 18.11
CA GLU A 480 -16.81 -18.93 19.01
C GLU A 480 -18.35 -18.83 19.01
N GLY A 481 -18.92 -17.82 18.36
CA GLY A 481 -20.37 -17.60 18.34
C GLY A 481 -20.95 -17.08 19.66
N LYS A 482 -20.12 -16.48 20.53
CA LYS A 482 -20.54 -15.90 21.81
C LYS A 482 -20.75 -14.39 21.65
N SER A 483 -22.00 -13.93 21.55
CA SER A 483 -22.34 -12.51 21.74
C SER A 483 -22.22 -12.14 23.23
N GLN A 484 -21.73 -10.93 23.52
CA GLN A 484 -21.35 -10.48 24.87
C GLN A 484 -22.43 -10.68 25.94
N VAL A 485 -22.02 -11.32 27.04
CA VAL A 485 -22.28 -10.84 28.41
C VAL A 485 -20.93 -10.36 28.94
N PRO A 486 -20.82 -9.19 29.60
CA PRO A 486 -19.53 -8.66 30.04
C PRO A 486 -19.03 -9.46 31.26
N ASP A 487 -17.84 -10.08 31.15
CA ASP A 487 -17.07 -10.56 32.30
C ASP A 487 -15.94 -9.56 32.61
N ASP A 488 -15.81 -9.27 33.91
CA ASP A 488 -14.91 -8.28 34.53
C ASP A 488 -13.43 -8.47 34.15
N PRO A 489 -12.67 -7.39 33.86
CA PRO A 489 -11.25 -7.47 33.52
C PRO A 489 -10.40 -7.57 34.80
N ALA A 490 -10.35 -8.75 35.42
CA ALA A 490 -9.55 -8.96 36.63
C ALA A 490 -8.48 -10.08 36.52
N SER A 491 -8.27 -10.70 35.36
CA SER A 491 -7.37 -11.88 35.26
C SER A 491 -6.14 -11.71 34.36
N CYS A 492 -5.60 -10.50 34.23
CA CYS A 492 -4.30 -10.26 33.55
C CYS A 492 -3.32 -9.48 34.43
N GLN A 493 -3.18 -9.87 35.70
CA GLN A 493 -2.04 -9.48 36.53
C GLN A 493 -1.56 -10.68 37.35
N SER A 494 -0.55 -11.39 36.85
CA SER A 494 0.46 -12.07 37.68
C SER A 494 1.52 -12.71 36.81
N GLN A 495 2.68 -12.06 36.67
CA GLN A 495 3.99 -12.71 36.66
C GLN A 495 5.07 -11.62 36.82
N GLU A 496 5.16 -11.08 38.03
CA GLU A 496 6.43 -10.57 38.54
C GLU A 496 6.92 -11.51 39.63
N SER A 497 8.20 -11.84 39.48
CA SER A 497 9.03 -12.80 40.21
C SER A 497 8.82 -12.84 41.73
N GLY A 498 8.49 -14.05 42.23
CA GLY A 498 8.65 -14.40 43.63
C GLY A 498 10.13 -14.57 43.98
N ASN A 499 10.58 -13.85 45.02
CA ASN A 499 11.83 -14.13 45.71
C ASN A 499 11.51 -14.24 47.21
N GLN A 500 11.44 -15.46 47.72
CA GLN A 500 11.40 -15.74 49.17
C GLN A 500 12.81 -15.97 49.67
N ARG A 501 13.21 -15.26 50.75
CA ARG A 501 14.12 -15.79 51.78
C ARG A 501 13.77 -15.22 53.16
N SER A 502 13.11 -16.08 53.94
CA SER A 502 13.29 -16.39 55.37
C SER A 502 13.83 -15.33 56.35
N GLY A 503 13.01 -15.05 57.38
CA GLY A 503 13.34 -15.35 58.79
C GLY A 503 13.95 -14.24 59.65
N GLY A 504 13.28 -13.88 60.75
CA GLY A 504 13.88 -13.13 61.86
C GLY A 504 12.92 -12.32 62.73
N GLU A 505 12.35 -13.00 63.73
CA GLU A 505 11.91 -12.57 65.07
C GLU A 505 11.66 -11.08 65.41
N THR A 506 10.49 -10.83 66.00
CA THR A 506 10.08 -9.68 66.82
C THR A 506 10.84 -9.59 68.15
N PRO A 507 10.99 -8.39 68.75
CA PRO A 507 10.11 -8.01 69.88
C PRO A 507 9.72 -6.50 69.92
N PRO A 508 8.85 -6.06 70.86
CA PRO A 508 7.91 -4.96 70.64
C PRO A 508 8.29 -3.59 71.25
N ALA A 509 7.66 -2.57 70.67
CA ALA A 509 7.17 -1.28 71.19
C ALA A 509 7.77 -0.67 72.48
N VAL A 510 8.24 0.58 72.40
CA VAL A 510 8.02 1.65 73.42
C VAL A 510 8.13 3.04 72.74
N LEU A 511 7.10 3.87 73.00
CA LEU A 511 6.95 5.34 72.84
C LEU A 511 6.91 5.98 71.43
#